data_AF-A0AB37HB36-F1
#
_entry.id   AF-A0AB37HB36-F1
#
_cell.length_a   1.000
_cell.length_b   1.000
_cell.length_c   1.000
_cell.angle_alpha   90.00
_cell.angle_beta   90.00
_cell.angle_gamma   90.00
#
_symmetry.space_group_name_H-M   'P 1'
#
loop_
_entity.id
_entity.type
_entity.pdbx_description
1 polymer ?
#
loop_
_entity_poly.entity_id
_entity_poly.type
_entity_poly.pdbx_seq_one_letter_code
_entity_poly.pdbx_strand_id
1 'polypeptide(L)'
;MWEAFEKDRASIVGGALQALAKAMAIYPNVQLDKLPRMADFTRWGYAIAEVLGYGGERFLQAYRKNRNQSNEEAISSHPVAATVVALMKENQSWSGSVASLLGELERVAEQEKINTKVKTFPKAAHILSRRLKEVKSNLEDVGITFDIRHAGDSKKVSIQKSGSNVIPIRPQSGTLKLTGTDSIEVKDIELSEDYDEFEGW
;
A
#
# COMPACT_ATOMS: atom_id res chain seq x y z
N MET A 1 -16.55 24.23 -17.08
CA MET A 1 -16.22 22.91 -16.49
C MET A 1 -17.45 21.99 -16.46
N TRP A 2 -18.59 22.39 -15.86
CA TRP A 2 -19.80 21.55 -15.78
C TRP A 2 -20.52 21.28 -17.14
N GLU A 3 -20.59 22.25 -18.04
CA GLU A 3 -21.24 22.04 -19.36
C GLU A 3 -20.50 21.04 -20.26
N ALA A 4 -19.17 21.02 -20.19
CA ALA A 4 -18.35 20.06 -20.95
C ALA A 4 -18.55 18.63 -20.42
N PHE A 5 -18.57 18.45 -19.10
CA PHE A 5 -18.88 17.17 -18.48
C PHE A 5 -20.27 16.66 -18.86
N GLU A 6 -21.30 17.52 -18.81
CA GLU A 6 -22.67 17.07 -19.10
C GLU A 6 -22.85 16.70 -20.58
N LYS A 7 -22.14 17.39 -21.48
CA LYS A 7 -22.09 17.03 -22.91
C LYS A 7 -21.48 15.65 -23.14
N ASP A 8 -20.41 15.33 -22.42
CA ASP A 8 -19.65 14.08 -22.60
C ASP A 8 -20.11 12.94 -21.68
N ARG A 9 -21.06 13.21 -20.78
CA ARG A 9 -21.55 12.27 -19.76
C ARG A 9 -21.93 10.91 -20.32
N ALA A 10 -22.66 10.88 -21.44
CA ALA A 10 -23.08 9.64 -22.09
C ALA A 10 -21.88 8.82 -22.57
N SER A 11 -20.88 9.48 -23.18
CA SER A 11 -19.65 8.86 -23.67
C SER A 11 -18.76 8.36 -22.54
N ILE A 12 -18.65 9.12 -21.44
CA ILE A 12 -17.88 8.72 -20.25
C ILE A 12 -18.46 7.44 -19.64
N VAL A 13 -19.78 7.40 -19.42
CA VAL A 13 -20.46 6.23 -18.86
C VAL A 13 -20.38 5.04 -19.83
N GLY A 14 -20.58 5.26 -21.12
CA GLY A 14 -20.45 4.23 -22.15
C GLY A 14 -19.04 3.62 -22.18
N GLY A 15 -18.01 4.47 -22.15
CA GLY A 15 -16.61 4.05 -22.10
C GLY A 15 -16.28 3.24 -20.84
N ALA A 16 -16.77 3.68 -19.68
CA ALA A 16 -16.57 2.97 -18.42
C ALA A 16 -17.22 1.57 -18.44
N LEU A 17 -18.46 1.46 -18.92
CA LEU A 17 -19.17 0.19 -19.03
C LEU A 17 -18.52 -0.74 -20.06
N GLN A 18 -18.01 -0.19 -21.16
CA GLN A 18 -17.32 -0.97 -22.18
C GLN A 18 -15.97 -1.50 -21.68
N ALA A 19 -15.21 -0.69 -20.94
CA ALA A 19 -13.98 -1.12 -20.28
C ALA A 19 -14.28 -2.24 -19.27
N LEU A 20 -15.34 -2.10 -18.48
CA LEU A 20 -15.77 -3.14 -17.54
C LEU A 20 -16.14 -4.44 -18.24
N ALA A 21 -16.93 -4.38 -19.33
CA ALA A 21 -17.31 -5.56 -20.10
C ALA A 21 -16.09 -6.29 -20.68
N LYS A 22 -15.10 -5.56 -21.19
CA LYS A 22 -13.82 -6.15 -21.65
C LYS A 22 -13.04 -6.76 -20.48
N ALA A 23 -12.98 -6.09 -19.33
CA ALA A 23 -12.29 -6.58 -18.15
C ALA A 23 -12.92 -7.89 -17.63
N MET A 24 -14.25 -8.02 -17.65
CA MET A 24 -14.97 -9.25 -17.27
C MET A 24 -14.52 -10.46 -18.10
N ALA A 25 -14.17 -10.27 -19.37
CA ALA A 25 -13.72 -11.37 -20.24
C ALA A 25 -12.33 -11.91 -19.85
N ILE A 26 -11.43 -11.05 -19.39
CA ILE A 26 -10.06 -11.45 -19.01
C ILE A 26 -9.92 -11.76 -17.52
N TYR A 27 -10.82 -11.24 -16.68
CA TYR A 27 -10.80 -11.41 -15.21
C TYR A 27 -10.57 -12.86 -14.76
N PRO A 28 -11.23 -13.90 -15.32
CA PRO A 28 -11.00 -15.29 -14.94
C PRO A 28 -9.54 -15.74 -15.09
N ASN A 29 -8.81 -15.17 -16.04
CA ASN A 29 -7.42 -15.52 -16.35
C ASN A 29 -6.40 -14.69 -15.56
N VAL A 30 -6.83 -13.62 -14.88
CA VAL A 30 -5.93 -12.83 -14.02
C VAL A 30 -5.61 -13.63 -12.76
N GLN A 31 -4.36 -14.02 -12.61
CA GLN A 31 -3.81 -14.63 -11.40
C GLN A 31 -2.80 -13.68 -10.77
N LEU A 32 -2.99 -13.40 -9.48
CA LEU A 32 -2.07 -12.59 -8.69
C LEU A 32 -1.40 -13.51 -7.65
N ASP A 33 -0.08 -13.60 -7.68
CA ASP A 33 0.71 -14.51 -6.83
C ASP A 33 0.54 -14.28 -5.32
N LYS A 34 0.20 -13.03 -4.94
CA LYS A 34 -0.12 -12.66 -3.56
C LYS A 34 -1.41 -11.86 -3.52
N LEU A 35 -2.33 -12.28 -2.66
CA LEU A 35 -3.62 -11.65 -2.43
C LEU A 35 -3.43 -10.49 -1.42
N PRO A 36 -3.40 -9.22 -1.85
CA PRO A 36 -3.50 -8.12 -0.91
C PRO A 36 -4.87 -8.13 -0.20
N ARG A 37 -5.02 -7.40 0.91
CA ARG A 37 -6.30 -7.27 1.66
C ARG A 37 -7.53 -6.94 0.79
N MET A 38 -7.32 -6.35 -0.39
CA MET A 38 -8.34 -6.04 -1.39
C MET A 38 -8.08 -6.81 -2.69
N ALA A 39 -8.01 -8.15 -2.59
CA ALA A 39 -7.66 -9.02 -3.69
C ALA A 39 -8.57 -8.85 -4.92
N ASP A 40 -9.89 -8.82 -4.71
CA ASP A 40 -10.86 -8.64 -5.81
C ASP A 40 -10.71 -7.27 -6.48
N PHE A 41 -10.58 -6.20 -5.70
CA PHE A 41 -10.32 -4.86 -6.25
C PHE A 41 -9.02 -4.82 -7.06
N THR A 42 -7.96 -5.42 -6.52
CA THR A 42 -6.64 -5.44 -7.19
C THR A 42 -6.72 -6.21 -8.49
N ARG A 43 -7.45 -7.33 -8.51
CA ARG A 43 -7.66 -8.16 -9.69
C ARG A 43 -8.51 -7.44 -10.75
N TRP A 44 -9.55 -6.72 -10.33
CA TRP A 44 -10.35 -5.88 -11.22
C TRP A 44 -9.54 -4.72 -11.79
N GLY A 45 -8.78 -4.01 -10.94
CA GLY A 45 -7.92 -2.91 -11.38
C GLY A 45 -6.84 -3.37 -12.36
N TYR A 46 -6.26 -4.55 -12.12
CA TYR A 46 -5.35 -5.20 -13.07
C TYR A 46 -6.03 -5.44 -14.41
N ALA A 47 -7.20 -6.11 -14.40
CA ALA A 47 -7.94 -6.42 -15.62
C ALA A 47 -8.35 -5.15 -16.40
N ILE A 48 -8.80 -4.11 -15.69
CA ILE A 48 -9.19 -2.84 -16.30
C ILE A 48 -7.96 -2.14 -16.92
N ALA A 49 -6.82 -2.12 -16.24
CA ALA A 49 -5.60 -1.51 -16.76
C ALA A 49 -5.06 -2.24 -18.00
N GLU A 50 -5.19 -3.56 -18.06
CA GLU A 50 -4.87 -4.35 -19.26
C GLU A 50 -5.76 -3.96 -20.45
N VAL A 51 -7.09 -3.94 -20.29
CA VAL A 51 -8.00 -3.67 -21.41
C VAL A 51 -8.00 -2.21 -21.88
N LEU A 52 -7.53 -1.30 -21.02
CA LEU A 52 -7.32 0.10 -21.36
C LEU A 52 -5.92 0.37 -21.95
N GLY A 53 -5.04 -0.62 -22.00
CA GLY A 53 -3.69 -0.51 -22.56
C GLY A 53 -2.66 0.15 -21.64
N TYR A 54 -3.00 0.43 -20.38
CA TYR A 54 -2.06 0.96 -19.39
C TYR A 54 -1.12 -0.12 -18.82
N GLY A 55 -1.54 -1.38 -18.88
CA GLY A 55 -0.83 -2.53 -18.35
C GLY A 55 -1.15 -2.77 -16.87
N GLY A 56 -1.54 -4.01 -16.54
CA GLY A 56 -1.89 -4.44 -15.19
C GLY A 56 -0.72 -4.32 -14.22
N GLU A 57 0.49 -4.58 -14.68
CA GLU A 57 1.72 -4.41 -13.87
C GLU A 57 1.96 -2.95 -13.47
N ARG A 58 1.72 -2.02 -14.38
CA ARG A 58 1.85 -0.58 -14.09
C ARG A 58 0.81 -0.15 -13.06
N PHE A 59 -0.42 -0.66 -13.17
CA PHE A 59 -1.44 -0.47 -12.14
C PHE A 59 -1.00 -1.02 -10.78
N LEU A 60 -0.46 -2.24 -10.70
CA LEU A 60 0.00 -2.82 -9.44
C LEU A 60 1.11 -1.99 -8.79
N GLN A 61 2.06 -1.48 -9.58
CA GLN A 61 3.12 -0.62 -9.06
C GLN A 61 2.57 0.70 -8.51
N ALA A 62 1.69 1.37 -9.27
CA ALA A 62 1.05 2.60 -8.84
C ALA A 62 0.17 2.39 -7.60
N TYR A 63 -0.61 1.32 -7.57
CA TYR A 63 -1.45 0.94 -6.43
C TYR A 63 -0.61 0.65 -5.18
N ARG A 64 0.53 -0.05 -5.32
CA ARG A 64 1.46 -0.27 -4.20
C ARG A 64 2.06 1.04 -3.70
N LYS A 65 2.48 1.94 -4.60
CA LYS A 65 3.03 3.25 -4.23
C LYS A 65 1.99 4.08 -3.46
N ASN A 66 0.78 4.17 -3.99
CA ASN A 66 -0.32 4.90 -3.36
C ASN A 66 -0.70 4.26 -2.01
N ARG A 67 -0.79 2.92 -1.93
CA ARG A 67 -1.02 2.22 -0.66
C ARG A 67 0.09 2.45 0.36
N ASN A 68 1.35 2.54 -0.06
CA ASN A 68 2.45 2.84 0.87
C ASN A 68 2.33 4.26 1.43
N GLN A 69 1.97 5.23 0.59
CA GLN A 69 1.78 6.63 0.97
C GLN A 69 0.53 6.82 1.88
N SER A 70 -0.60 6.22 1.52
CA SER A 70 -1.80 6.21 2.36
C SER A 70 -1.64 5.37 3.63
N ASN A 71 -0.80 4.33 3.61
CA ASN A 71 -0.43 3.60 4.84
C ASN A 71 0.48 4.43 5.74
N GLU A 72 1.40 5.25 5.22
CA GLU A 72 2.17 6.22 6.04
C GLU A 72 1.23 7.16 6.79
N GLU A 73 0.16 7.64 6.13
CA GLU A 73 -0.88 8.47 6.75
C GLU A 73 -1.78 7.67 7.73
N ALA A 74 -2.20 6.44 7.39
CA ALA A 74 -3.04 5.62 8.27
C ALA A 74 -2.29 5.12 9.51
N ILE A 75 -0.99 4.82 9.38
CA ILE A 75 -0.09 4.46 10.48
C ILE A 75 0.18 5.67 11.38
N SER A 76 0.17 6.88 10.82
CA SER A 76 0.28 8.12 11.61
C SER A 76 -0.84 8.27 12.65
N SER A 77 -1.99 7.59 12.48
CA SER A 77 -3.12 7.66 13.42
C SER A 77 -2.85 6.98 14.78
N HIS A 78 -1.97 5.97 14.84
CA HIS A 78 -1.62 5.29 16.09
C HIS A 78 -0.17 5.60 16.49
N PRO A 79 0.08 6.29 17.61
CA PRO A 79 1.41 6.81 17.95
C PRO A 79 2.45 5.70 18.20
N VAL A 80 2.02 4.50 18.63
CA VAL A 80 2.91 3.31 18.70
C VAL A 80 3.33 2.81 17.32
N ALA A 81 2.43 2.81 16.35
CA ALA A 81 2.76 2.35 15.01
C ALA A 81 3.73 3.36 14.34
N ALA A 82 3.43 4.65 14.46
CA ALA A 82 4.27 5.74 13.98
C ALA A 82 5.69 5.69 14.56
N THR A 83 5.83 5.49 15.87
CA THR A 83 7.15 5.39 16.53
C THR A 83 7.92 4.13 16.13
N VAL A 84 7.25 3.00 15.92
CA VAL A 84 7.91 1.77 15.43
C VAL A 84 8.38 1.93 13.98
N VAL A 85 7.57 2.56 13.12
CA VAL A 85 7.98 2.86 11.74
C VAL A 85 9.16 3.80 11.72
N ALA A 86 9.12 4.87 12.51
CA ALA A 86 10.23 5.80 12.63
C ALA A 86 11.52 5.13 13.15
N LEU A 87 11.40 4.25 14.15
CA LEU A 87 12.54 3.45 14.63
C LEU A 87 13.17 2.59 13.52
N MET A 88 12.35 2.07 12.60
CA MET A 88 12.76 1.18 11.51
C MET A 88 13.07 1.93 10.19
N LYS A 89 13.09 3.27 10.19
CA LYS A 89 13.57 4.06 9.04
C LYS A 89 15.05 3.76 8.77
N GLU A 90 15.88 3.86 9.81
CA GLU A 90 17.34 3.65 9.76
C GLU A 90 17.76 2.22 10.14
N ASN A 91 16.85 1.40 10.68
CA ASN A 91 17.15 0.06 11.18
C ASN A 91 16.46 -1.04 10.35
N GLN A 92 17.21 -2.06 9.92
CA GLN A 92 16.64 -3.27 9.29
C GLN A 92 16.01 -4.23 10.30
N SER A 93 16.52 -4.23 11.53
CA SER A 93 16.01 -5.06 12.62
C SER A 93 16.29 -4.42 13.97
N TRP A 94 15.43 -4.68 14.94
CA TRP A 94 15.61 -4.32 16.33
C TRP A 94 15.31 -5.52 17.24
N SER A 95 16.07 -5.71 18.32
CA SER A 95 15.78 -6.76 19.30
C SER A 95 16.18 -6.33 20.70
N GLY A 96 15.36 -6.65 21.69
CA GLY A 96 15.60 -6.27 23.08
C GLY A 96 14.43 -6.59 24.00
N SER A 97 14.53 -6.16 25.26
CA SER A 97 13.42 -6.29 26.19
C SER A 97 12.27 -5.35 25.83
N VAL A 98 11.03 -5.65 26.24
CA VAL A 98 9.90 -4.72 26.03
C VAL A 98 10.15 -3.36 26.68
N ALA A 99 10.86 -3.32 27.81
CA ALA A 99 11.21 -2.06 28.49
C ALA A 99 12.22 -1.24 27.68
N SER A 100 13.25 -1.90 27.14
CA SER A 100 14.22 -1.26 26.24
C SER A 100 13.55 -0.73 24.98
N LEU A 101 12.59 -1.48 24.42
CA LEU A 101 11.81 -1.01 23.28
C LEU A 101 11.03 0.26 23.63
N LEU A 102 10.38 0.30 24.80
CA LEU A 102 9.59 1.46 25.20
C LEU A 102 10.45 2.73 25.27
N GLY A 103 11.61 2.66 25.92
CA GLY A 103 12.52 3.80 26.01
C GLY A 103 13.02 4.25 24.63
N GLU A 104 13.27 3.31 23.72
CA GLU A 104 13.66 3.63 22.35
C GLU A 104 12.53 4.31 21.56
N LEU A 105 11.29 3.84 21.73
CA LEU A 105 10.12 4.46 21.10
C LEU A 105 9.83 5.85 21.67
N GLU A 106 10.06 6.09 22.97
CA GLU A 106 9.96 7.42 23.59
C GLU A 106 11.01 8.38 23.01
N ARG A 107 12.26 7.92 22.87
CA ARG A 107 13.35 8.69 22.26
C ARG A 107 13.02 9.08 20.81
N VAL A 108 12.54 8.13 20.02
CA VAL A 108 12.13 8.36 18.62
C VAL A 108 10.91 9.29 18.56
N ALA A 109 9.97 9.15 19.47
CA ALA A 109 8.79 10.03 19.53
C ALA A 109 9.18 11.50 19.76
N GLU A 110 10.17 11.75 20.61
CA GLU A 110 10.68 13.11 20.85
C GLU A 110 11.35 13.69 19.60
N GLN A 111 12.16 12.89 18.89
CA GLN A 111 12.83 13.30 17.65
C GLN A 111 11.85 13.63 16.52
N GLU A 112 10.84 12.79 16.33
CA GLU A 112 9.83 12.94 15.27
C GLU A 112 8.64 13.83 15.69
N LYS A 113 8.70 14.44 16.89
CA LYS A 113 7.62 15.27 17.47
C LYS A 113 6.26 14.56 17.57
N ILE A 114 6.27 13.24 17.81
CA ILE A 114 5.07 12.42 17.98
C ILE A 114 4.51 12.61 19.39
N ASN A 115 3.20 12.85 19.50
CA ASN A 115 2.56 13.08 20.79
C ASN A 115 2.48 11.79 21.64
N THR A 116 3.29 11.68 22.69
CA THR A 116 3.30 10.56 23.65
C THR A 116 2.33 10.74 24.82
N LYS A 117 1.67 11.90 24.96
CA LYS A 117 0.76 12.20 26.08
C LYS A 117 -0.62 11.56 25.91
N VAL A 118 -0.94 11.07 24.72
CA VAL A 118 -2.22 10.43 24.40
C VAL A 118 -2.37 9.06 25.08
N LYS A 119 -3.62 8.67 25.39
CA LYS A 119 -3.94 7.40 26.08
C LYS A 119 -3.55 6.14 25.29
N THR A 120 -3.42 6.27 23.97
CA THR A 120 -3.01 5.18 23.06
C THR A 120 -1.52 4.90 23.14
N PHE A 121 -0.71 5.85 23.62
CA PHE A 121 0.71 5.63 23.85
C PHE A 121 0.96 4.91 25.20
N PRO A 122 1.75 3.83 25.23
CA PRO A 122 2.00 3.05 26.44
C PRO A 122 2.87 3.83 27.41
N LYS A 123 2.48 3.88 28.69
CA LYS A 123 3.26 4.46 29.79
C LYS A 123 4.05 3.44 30.61
N ALA A 124 3.96 2.17 30.23
CA ALA A 124 4.62 1.05 30.91
C ALA A 124 4.85 -0.10 29.93
N ALA A 125 5.94 -0.85 30.13
CA ALA A 125 6.36 -1.93 29.24
C ALA A 125 5.28 -3.01 29.05
N HIS A 126 4.56 -3.39 30.10
CA HIS A 126 3.50 -4.41 29.98
C HIS A 126 2.35 -3.99 29.05
N ILE A 127 2.10 -2.68 28.91
CA ILE A 127 1.07 -2.11 28.03
C ILE A 127 1.54 -2.14 26.57
N LEU A 128 2.83 -1.89 26.32
CA LEU A 128 3.42 -1.87 24.98
C LEU A 128 3.18 -3.20 24.24
N SER A 129 3.33 -4.34 24.91
CA SER A 129 3.05 -5.65 24.31
C SER A 129 1.62 -5.77 23.78
N ARG A 130 0.64 -5.19 24.49
CA ARG A 130 -0.76 -5.16 24.04
C ARG A 130 -0.93 -4.22 22.86
N ARG A 131 -0.36 -3.00 22.93
CA ARG A 131 -0.46 -2.01 21.85
C ARG A 131 0.18 -2.48 20.55
N LEU A 132 1.33 -3.17 20.62
CA LEU A 132 1.98 -3.78 19.47
C LEU A 132 1.07 -4.80 18.76
N LYS A 133 0.34 -5.61 19.54
CA LYS A 133 -0.65 -6.55 18.97
C LYS A 133 -1.81 -5.83 18.30
N GLU A 134 -2.28 -4.73 18.86
CA GLU A 134 -3.36 -3.91 18.28
C GLU A 134 -2.94 -3.29 16.93
N VAL A 135 -1.69 -2.87 16.79
CA VAL A 135 -1.17 -2.27 15.55
C VAL A 135 -0.47 -3.27 14.61
N LYS A 136 -0.57 -4.58 14.88
CA LYS A 136 0.15 -5.60 14.12
C LYS A 136 -0.16 -5.55 12.63
N SER A 137 -1.45 -5.53 12.27
CA SER A 137 -1.88 -5.43 10.86
C SER A 137 -1.37 -4.16 10.20
N ASN A 138 -1.25 -3.05 10.93
CA ASN A 138 -0.77 -1.78 10.38
C ASN A 138 0.73 -1.84 10.10
N LEU A 139 1.51 -2.50 10.97
CA LEU A 139 2.95 -2.68 10.78
C LEU A 139 3.25 -3.65 9.63
N GLU A 140 2.52 -4.76 9.53
CA GLU A 140 2.68 -5.74 8.44
C GLU A 140 2.43 -5.09 7.07
N ASP A 141 1.51 -4.14 7.02
CA ASP A 141 1.14 -3.36 5.85
C ASP A 141 2.25 -2.45 5.29
N VAL A 142 3.24 -2.08 6.13
CA VAL A 142 4.46 -1.37 5.71
C VAL A 142 5.69 -2.27 5.73
N GLY A 143 5.48 -3.58 5.74
CA GLY A 143 6.57 -4.56 5.70
C GLY A 143 7.36 -4.65 7.00
N ILE A 144 6.77 -4.28 8.14
CA ILE A 144 7.38 -4.46 9.46
C ILE A 144 6.66 -5.57 10.20
N THR A 145 7.41 -6.59 10.61
CA THR A 145 6.90 -7.69 11.44
C THR A 145 7.57 -7.67 12.80
N PHE A 146 6.89 -8.21 13.81
CA PHE A 146 7.48 -8.39 15.12
C PHE A 146 7.06 -9.71 15.76
N ASP A 147 7.89 -10.19 16.67
CA ASP A 147 7.65 -11.36 17.48
C ASP A 147 7.96 -11.06 18.96
N ILE A 148 7.16 -11.63 19.86
CA ILE A 148 7.33 -11.46 21.32
C ILE A 148 7.47 -12.84 21.94
N ARG A 149 8.66 -13.13 22.46
CA ARG A 149 8.97 -14.40 23.13
C ARG A 149 9.27 -14.19 24.61
N HIS A 150 8.96 -15.21 25.40
CA HIS A 150 9.44 -15.30 26.78
C HIS A 150 10.93 -15.66 26.77
N ALA A 151 11.73 -14.90 27.49
CA ALA A 151 13.16 -15.13 27.69
C ALA A 151 13.46 -15.03 29.19
N GLY A 152 13.23 -16.14 29.91
CA GLY A 152 13.29 -16.18 31.37
C GLY A 152 12.21 -15.29 32.00
N ASP A 153 12.61 -14.43 32.95
CA ASP A 153 11.74 -13.49 33.67
C ASP A 153 11.24 -12.30 32.83
N SER A 154 11.72 -12.14 31.60
CA SER A 154 11.38 -10.99 30.76
C SER A 154 10.85 -11.40 29.38
N LYS A 155 10.07 -10.51 28.77
CA LYS A 155 9.64 -10.64 27.38
C LYS A 155 10.67 -9.97 26.47
N LYS A 156 11.12 -10.69 25.45
CA LYS A 156 11.98 -10.18 24.39
C LYS A 156 11.15 -9.92 23.15
N VAL A 157 11.29 -8.73 22.58
CA VAL A 157 10.67 -8.34 21.31
C VAL A 157 11.74 -8.33 20.24
N SER A 158 11.42 -8.86 19.07
CA SER A 158 12.23 -8.74 17.87
C SER A 158 11.38 -8.16 16.75
N ILE A 159 11.86 -7.10 16.11
CA ILE A 159 11.20 -6.36 15.03
C ILE A 159 12.09 -6.49 13.79
N GLN A 160 11.50 -6.76 12.63
CA GLN A 160 12.22 -6.90 11.37
C GLN A 160 11.49 -6.18 10.25
N LYS A 161 12.27 -5.52 9.39
CA LYS A 161 11.78 -5.04 8.10
C LYS A 161 11.85 -6.23 7.15
N SER A 162 10.69 -6.74 6.74
CA SER A 162 10.64 -7.56 5.54
C SER A 162 10.99 -6.64 4.39
N GLY A 163 12.20 -6.82 3.85
CA GLY A 163 12.63 -6.13 2.63
C GLY A 163 11.48 -6.16 1.64
N SER A 164 11.14 -5.00 1.10
CA SER A 164 10.11 -4.79 0.08
C SER A 164 10.08 -6.03 -0.81
N ASN A 165 8.96 -6.76 -0.87
CA ASN A 165 8.84 -7.98 -1.66
C ASN A 165 9.13 -7.65 -3.14
N VAL A 166 10.40 -7.67 -3.55
CA VAL A 166 10.82 -7.69 -4.94
C VAL A 166 10.75 -9.16 -5.31
N ILE A 167 9.62 -9.56 -5.89
CA ILE A 167 9.49 -10.87 -6.53
C ILE A 167 9.83 -10.66 -8.01
N PRO A 168 10.92 -11.25 -8.53
CA PRO A 168 11.14 -11.28 -9.97
C PRO A 168 10.13 -12.24 -10.59
N ILE A 169 9.19 -11.71 -11.38
CA ILE A 169 8.27 -12.53 -12.17
C ILE A 169 8.88 -12.74 -13.56
N ARG A 170 9.01 -14.00 -13.97
CA ARG A 170 9.40 -14.36 -15.35
C ARG A 170 8.19 -14.20 -16.26
N PRO A 171 8.27 -13.44 -17.37
CA PRO A 171 7.21 -13.46 -18.37
C PRO A 171 7.16 -14.84 -19.03
N GLN A 172 6.08 -15.58 -18.82
CA GLN A 172 5.74 -16.71 -19.69
C GLN A 172 5.27 -16.11 -21.01
N SER A 173 6.08 -16.32 -22.05
CA SER A 173 5.80 -15.89 -23.42
C SER A 173 4.54 -16.59 -23.94
N GLY A 174 3.40 -15.89 -23.88
CA GLY A 174 2.17 -16.27 -24.55
C GLY A 174 1.84 -15.23 -25.61
N THR A 175 2.20 -15.49 -26.86
CA THR A 175 1.89 -14.62 -28.00
C THR A 175 0.39 -14.56 -28.22
N LEU A 176 -0.29 -13.52 -27.71
CA LEU A 176 -1.64 -13.19 -28.13
C LEU A 176 -1.56 -12.46 -29.48
N LYS A 177 -1.92 -13.19 -30.55
CA LYS A 177 -2.16 -12.57 -31.86
C LYS A 177 -3.42 -11.71 -31.75
N LEU A 178 -3.24 -10.39 -31.69
CA LEU A 178 -4.30 -9.42 -31.90
C LEU A 178 -4.65 -9.41 -33.39
N THR A 179 -5.68 -10.16 -33.79
CA THR A 179 -6.32 -9.98 -35.10
C THR A 179 -7.30 -8.82 -35.00
N GLY A 180 -6.97 -7.70 -35.61
CA GLY A 180 -7.80 -6.50 -35.64
C GLY A 180 -6.97 -5.29 -35.96
N THR A 181 -6.75 -5.06 -37.25
CA THR A 181 -6.13 -3.87 -37.80
C THR A 181 -6.98 -2.65 -37.42
N ASP A 182 -6.49 -1.84 -36.49
CA ASP A 182 -6.53 -0.39 -36.57
C ASP A 182 -5.51 0.17 -35.59
N SER A 183 -4.39 0.61 -36.16
CA SER A 183 -3.34 1.35 -35.48
C SER A 183 -3.89 2.72 -35.10
N ILE A 184 -4.30 2.88 -33.85
CA ILE A 184 -4.47 4.21 -33.24
C ILE A 184 -3.07 4.65 -32.82
N GLU A 185 -2.49 5.61 -33.55
CA GLU A 185 -1.33 6.35 -33.09
C GLU A 185 -1.71 7.06 -31.78
N VAL A 186 -1.21 6.54 -30.66
CA VAL A 186 -1.28 7.21 -29.37
C VAL A 186 -0.27 8.35 -29.42
N LYS A 187 -0.73 9.54 -29.85
CA LYS A 187 -0.01 10.77 -29.50
C LYS A 187 -0.04 10.91 -27.99
N ASP A 188 1.12 11.23 -27.43
CA ASP A 188 1.33 11.54 -26.01
C ASP A 188 0.13 12.31 -25.47
N ILE A 189 -0.63 11.67 -24.58
CA ILE A 189 -1.67 12.37 -23.82
C ILE A 189 -0.89 13.20 -22.81
N GLU A 190 -0.59 14.45 -23.17
CA GLU A 190 -0.26 15.47 -22.19
C GLU A 190 -1.42 15.52 -21.19
N LEU A 191 -1.12 15.10 -19.96
CA LEU A 191 -2.02 15.30 -18.84
C LEU A 191 -2.27 16.81 -18.76
N SER A 192 -3.54 17.23 -18.73
CA SER A 192 -3.91 18.64 -18.62
C SER A 192 -3.23 19.25 -17.39
N GLU A 193 -2.74 20.48 -17.50
CA GLU A 193 -2.09 21.23 -16.41
C GLU A 193 -2.94 21.26 -15.11
N ASP A 194 -4.25 21.08 -15.22
CA ASP A 194 -5.19 21.02 -14.10
C ASP A 194 -5.11 19.73 -13.25
N TYR A 195 -4.29 18.73 -13.62
CA TYR A 195 -4.15 17.49 -12.85
C TYR A 195 -3.37 17.68 -11.54
N ASP A 196 -2.53 18.71 -11.46
CA ASP A 196 -1.77 19.06 -10.25
C ASP A 196 -2.63 19.71 -9.16
N GLU A 197 -3.87 20.12 -9.48
CA GLU A 197 -4.77 20.80 -8.54
C GLU A 197 -5.42 19.84 -7.52
N PHE A 198 -5.27 18.53 -7.71
CA PHE A 198 -5.83 17.48 -6.84
C PHE A 198 -4.81 16.79 -5.94
N GLU A 199 -3.53 17.18 -5.97
CA GLU A 199 -2.51 16.66 -5.03
C GLU A 199 -2.68 17.16 -3.58
N GLY A 200 -3.66 18.04 -3.33
CA GLY A 200 -3.86 18.71 -2.03
C GLY A 200 -5.08 18.27 -1.21
N TRP A 201 -5.80 17.20 -1.57
CA TRP A 201 -7.01 16.74 -0.85
C TRP A 201 -6.88 15.33 -0.27
#